data_AF-A0A3D3SWE5-F1
#
_entry.id   AF-A0A3D3SWE5-F1
#
_cell.length_a   1.000
_cell.length_b   1.000
_cell.length_c   1.000
_cell.angle_alpha   90.00
_cell.angle_beta   90.00
_cell.angle_gamma   90.00
#
_symmetry.space_group_name_H-M   'P 1'
#
loop_
_entity.id
_entity.type
_entity.pdbx_description
1 polymer ?
#
loop_
_entity_poly.entity_id
_entity_poly.type
_entity_poly.pdbx_seq_one_letter_code
_entity_poly.pdbx_strand_id
1 'polypeptide(L)' 'MTIKNVGIIGAGTMGSGIAQAFATKGVQVTLQDLDAQALDRAIKTISGSLDRLIKKE' A
#
# COMPACT_ATOMS: atom_id res chain seq x y z
N MET A 1 14.66 -16.13 9.31
CA MET A 1 13.60 -15.35 10.00
C MET A 1 12.69 -14.78 8.92
N THR A 2 11.38 -15.03 8.95
CA THR A 2 10.45 -14.58 7.89
C THR A 2 9.65 -13.39 8.40
N ILE A 3 9.72 -12.27 7.70
CA ILE A 3 8.91 -11.09 8.03
C ILE A 3 7.49 -11.33 7.53
N LYS A 4 6.53 -11.42 8.46
CA LYS A 4 5.10 -11.64 8.13
C LYS A 4 4.30 -10.35 8.07
N ASN A 5 4.64 -9.38 8.92
CA ASN A 5 3.90 -8.13 9.11
C ASN A 5 4.86 -6.94 8.93
N VAL A 6 4.42 -5.91 8.22
CA VAL A 6 5.17 -4.66 8.00
C VAL A 6 4.27 -3.47 8.31
N GLY A 7 4.75 -2.58 9.17
CA GLY A 7 4.13 -1.29 9.45
C GLY A 7 4.79 -0.19 8.62
N ILE A 8 3.97 0.66 8.00
CA ILE A 8 4.42 1.81 7.20
C ILE A 8 3.80 3.06 7.80
N ILE A 9 4.65 4.00 8.19
CA ILE A 9 4.25 5.28 8.76
C ILE A 9 4.38 6.35 7.67
N GLY A 10 3.26 6.97 7.33
CA GLY A 10 3.11 7.93 6.22
C GLY A 10 2.43 7.31 5.01
N ALA A 11 1.28 7.85 4.62
CA ALA A 11 0.43 7.43 3.49
C ALA A 11 0.61 8.32 2.25
N GLY A 12 1.73 9.05 2.15
CA GLY A 12 2.08 9.83 0.95
C GLY A 12 2.42 8.94 -0.25
N THR A 13 2.97 9.56 -1.30
CA THR A 13 3.31 8.88 -2.57
C THR A 13 4.22 7.66 -2.37
N MET A 14 5.30 7.82 -1.59
CA MET A 14 6.22 6.71 -1.30
C MET A 14 5.57 5.65 -0.42
N GLY A 15 4.85 6.06 0.63
CA GLY A 15 4.20 5.13 1.56
C GLY A 15 3.20 4.20 0.88
N SER A 16 2.39 4.76 -0.02
CA SER A 16 1.45 3.99 -0.85
C SER A 16 2.16 2.97 -1.75
N GLY A 17 3.25 3.38 -2.40
CA GLY A 17 4.04 2.50 -3.28
C GLY A 17 4.75 1.39 -2.52
N ILE A 18 5.33 1.69 -1.35
CA ILE A 18 5.96 0.71 -0.47
C ILE A 18 4.91 -0.28 0.04
N ALA A 19 3.74 0.22 0.45
CA ALA A 19 2.63 -0.61 0.91
C ALA A 19 2.19 -1.62 -0.14
N GLN A 20 1.97 -1.15 -1.38
CA GLN A 20 1.65 -2.01 -2.50
C GLN A 20 2.73 -3.05 -2.77
N ALA A 21 4.01 -2.66 -2.78
CA ALA A 21 5.11 -3.57 -3.07
C ALA A 21 5.26 -4.72 -2.06
N PHE A 22 4.91 -4.49 -0.79
CA PHE A 22 4.87 -5.55 0.22
C PHE A 22 3.57 -6.37 0.14
N ALA A 23 2.43 -5.71 -0.06
CA ALA A 23 1.14 -6.37 -0.17
C ALA A 23 1.09 -7.35 -1.35
N THR A 24 1.65 -7.00 -2.51
CA THR A 24 1.71 -7.88 -3.69
C THR A 24 2.65 -9.08 -3.50
N LYS A 25 3.56 -9.01 -2.51
CA LYS A 25 4.43 -10.14 -2.12
C LYS A 25 3.81 -11.03 -1.04
N GLY A 26 2.53 -10.82 -0.70
CA GLY A 26 1.81 -11.62 0.31
C GLY A 26 2.19 -11.29 1.75
N VAL A 27 2.81 -10.14 2.00
CA VAL A 27 3.13 -9.67 3.36
C VAL A 27 1.94 -8.88 3.89
N GLN A 28 1.60 -9.06 5.17
CA GLN A 28 0.55 -8.28 5.81
C GLN A 28 1.07 -6.87 6.10
N VAL A 29 0.44 -5.85 5.51
CA VAL A 29 0.86 -4.45 5.62
C VAL A 29 -0.13 -3.65 6.45
N THR A 30 0.37 -2.87 7.40
CA THR A 30 -0.39 -1.83 8.11
C THR A 30 0.12 -0.47 7.67
N LEU A 31 -0.75 0.38 7.13
CA LEU A 31 -0.44 1.75 6.74
C LEU A 31 -1.06 2.73 7.75
N GLN A 32 -0.25 3.59 8.33
CA GLN A 32 -0.66 4.56 9.35
C GLN A 32 -0.30 5.98 8.90
N ASP A 33 -1.23 6.92 9.03
CA ASP A 33 -0.99 8.35 8.86
C ASP A 33 -1.81 9.13 9.90
N LEU A 34 -1.46 10.38 10.15
CA LEU A 34 -2.26 11.30 10.95
C LEU A 34 -3.42 11.89 10.14
N ASP A 35 -3.25 12.03 8.82
CA ASP A 35 -4.28 12.53 7.90
C ASP A 35 -5.12 11.37 7.32
N ALA A 36 -6.39 11.31 7.72
CA ALA A 36 -7.34 10.35 7.18
C ALA A 36 -7.53 10.49 5.65
N GLN A 37 -7.45 11.71 5.11
CA GLN A 37 -7.55 11.92 3.66
C GLN A 37 -6.32 11.36 2.93
N ALA A 38 -5.14 11.39 3.56
CA ALA A 38 -3.95 10.76 2.99
C ALA A 38 -4.11 9.25 2.90
N LEU A 39 -4.69 8.61 3.93
CA LEU A 39 -5.02 7.18 3.91
C LEU A 39 -6.03 6.86 2.81
N ASP A 40 -7.11 7.62 2.67
CA ASP A 40 -8.10 7.40 1.61
C ASP A 40 -7.47 7.54 0.20
N ARG A 41 -6.62 8.56 0.00
CA ARG A 41 -5.88 8.73 -1.25
C ARG A 41 -4.93 7.57 -1.52
N ALA A 42 -4.23 7.09 -0.49
CA ALA A 42 -3.32 5.95 -0.59
C ALA A 42 -4.06 4.68 -1.02
N ILE A 43 -5.16 4.34 -0.33
CA ILE A 43 -5.97 3.16 -0.66
C ILE A 43 -6.48 3.24 -2.10
N LYS A 44 -7.06 4.38 -2.53
CA LYS A 44 -7.52 4.58 -3.91
C LYS A 44 -6.38 4.43 -4.93
N THR A 45 -5.21 4.95 -4.62
CA THR A 45 -4.03 4.87 -5.50
C THR A 45 -3.55 3.43 -5.66
N ILE A 46 -3.47 2.69 -4.55
CA ILE A 46 -3.07 1.28 -4.53
C ILE A 46 -4.09 0.44 -5.31
N SER A 47 -5.39 0.55 -5.00
CA SER A 47 -6.45 -0.17 -5.70
C SER A 47 -6.43 0.12 -7.21
N GLY A 48 -6.38 1.38 -7.60
CA GLY A 48 -6.33 1.75 -9.02
C GLY A 48 -5.05 1.29 -9.74
N SER A 49 -3.92 1.21 -9.04
CA SER A 49 -2.68 0.64 -9.58
C SER A 49 -2.82 -0.86 -9.79
N LEU A 50 -3.36 -1.60 -8.81
CA LEU A 50 -3.60 -3.04 -8.91
C LEU A 50 -4.59 -3.38 -10.02
N ASP A 51 -5.69 -2.64 -10.15
CA ASP A 51 -6.65 -2.81 -11.24
C ASP A 51 -6.01 -2.65 -12.62
N ARG A 52 -5.08 -1.70 -12.77
CA ARG A 52 -4.34 -1.50 -14.02
C ARG A 52 -3.37 -2.64 -14.31
N LEU A 53 -2.75 -3.22 -13.28
CA LEU A 53 -1.86 -4.38 -13.43
C LEU A 53 -2.66 -5.59 -13.92
N ILE A 54 -3.83 -5.84 -13.34
CA ILE A 54 -4.71 -6.95 -13.75
C ILE A 54 -5.23 -6.75 -15.18
N LYS A 55 -5.59 -5.53 -15.59
CA LYS A 55 -6.09 -5.24 -16.95
C LYS A 55 -5.04 -5.32 -18.06
N LYS A 56 -3.76 -5.32 -17.71
CA LYS A 56 -2.66 -5.31 -18.68
C LYS A 56 -2.16 -6.73 -19.00
N GLU A 57 -2.58 -7.72 -18.22
CA GLU A 57 -2.49 -9.15 -18.54
C GLU A 57 -3.76 -9.62 -19.24
#